data_AF-A0A7S4PM45-F1
#
_entry.id   AF-A0A7S4PM45-F1
#
_cell.length_a   1.000
_cell.length_b   1.000
_cell.length_c   1.000
_cell.angle_alpha   90.00
_cell.angle_beta   90.00
_cell.angle_gamma   90.00
#
_symmetry.space_group_name_H-M   'P 1'
#
loop_
_entity.id
_entity.type
_entity.pdbx_description
1 polymer ?
#
loop_
_entity_poly.entity_id
_entity_poly.type
_entity_poly.pdbx_seq_one_letter_code
_entity_poly.pdbx_strand_id
1 'polypeptide(L)'
;MSNLEPHELPHWEEVQLNLVSARDYFANQLYSQLAHVPATMMCRRFFLRDSNDIAALQHVNSTEYRTNLRKRFSIHSLSGIDQKQKQYSKGHYFELDLYVKVRDGPVHLDSIFNRVVDLNDSESIVCLSNEDGQATTSAAECLSDIRLERGECFHFEITESPSCILEKMYQLDRAYALRNRIHKTNVVIKAMGVFVNGNKEIFKRNSVNILARWREDKEVMLIGKSGVPIFLIYTPCRNVFTSLDQVQTSLSHLEGKVEERLGKVEERFGKVEERLGKVEERFGKAQESNNSRFDEVQKTLWGFIAISMAFYVSSISGFKLTGQHGV
;
A
#
# COMPACT_ATOMS: atom_id res chain seq x y z
N MET A 1 -7.17 30.08 -17.89
CA MET A 1 -6.41 30.57 -19.06
C MET A 1 -7.24 30.29 -20.31
N SER A 2 -7.20 31.25 -21.23
CA SER A 2 -8.15 31.66 -22.28
C SER A 2 -8.53 30.65 -23.37
N ASN A 3 -9.70 30.89 -23.97
CA ASN A 3 -10.22 30.36 -25.25
C ASN A 3 -9.30 30.68 -26.44
N LEU A 4 -8.09 30.12 -26.47
CA LEU A 4 -7.22 30.14 -27.65
C LEU A 4 -7.52 28.90 -28.49
N GLU A 5 -7.66 29.10 -29.80
CA GLU A 5 -7.80 27.98 -30.73
C GLU A 5 -6.54 27.10 -30.70
N PRO A 6 -6.62 25.77 -30.90
CA PRO A 6 -5.48 24.83 -30.80
C PRO A 6 -4.24 25.20 -31.63
N HIS A 7 -4.42 25.96 -32.71
CA HIS A 7 -3.35 26.43 -33.59
C HIS A 7 -2.65 27.71 -33.12
N GLU A 8 -3.22 28.41 -32.13
CA GLU A 8 -2.72 29.67 -31.56
C GLU A 8 -1.92 29.49 -30.27
N LEU A 9 -1.93 28.30 -29.65
CA LEU A 9 -1.14 28.02 -28.46
C LEU A 9 0.37 28.07 -28.79
N PRO A 10 1.19 28.76 -27.97
CA PRO A 10 2.63 28.84 -28.22
C PRO A 10 3.27 27.45 -28.28
N HIS A 11 4.22 27.31 -29.20
CA HIS A 11 4.89 26.07 -29.63
C HIS A 11 5.62 25.32 -28.48
N TRP A 12 5.87 26.02 -27.38
CA TRP A 12 6.46 25.55 -26.14
C TRP A 12 6.22 26.69 -25.14
N GLU A 13 5.85 26.37 -23.91
CA GLU A 13 5.85 27.35 -22.82
C GLU A 13 6.94 26.90 -21.87
N GLU A 14 8.03 27.68 -21.82
CA GLU A 14 9.07 27.50 -20.82
C GLU A 14 8.51 27.98 -19.49
N VAL A 15 7.90 27.06 -18.74
CA VAL A 15 7.28 27.36 -17.45
C VAL A 15 8.24 26.97 -16.34
N GLN A 16 8.49 27.89 -15.42
CA GLN A 16 9.20 27.56 -14.18
C GLN A 16 8.35 26.55 -13.40
N LEU A 17 8.96 25.50 -12.83
CA LEU A 17 8.22 24.41 -12.17
C LEU A 17 7.24 24.89 -11.08
N ASN A 18 7.59 25.96 -10.35
CA ASN A 18 6.74 26.60 -9.34
C ASN A 18 5.47 27.29 -9.89
N LEU A 19 5.37 27.51 -11.20
CA LEU A 19 4.22 28.12 -11.86
C LEU A 19 3.32 27.07 -12.54
N VAL A 20 3.66 25.78 -12.43
CA VAL A 20 2.93 24.68 -13.07
C VAL A 20 1.83 24.17 -12.15
N SER A 21 0.59 24.18 -12.64
CA SER A 21 -0.56 23.58 -11.94
C SER A 21 -1.07 22.31 -12.65
N ALA A 22 -1.00 21.16 -12.00
CA ALA A 22 -1.66 19.92 -12.43
C ALA A 22 -3.13 19.87 -12.01
N ARG A 23 -3.92 19.02 -12.69
CA ARG A 23 -5.26 18.65 -12.18
C ARG A 23 -5.15 17.76 -10.95
N ASP A 24 -4.17 16.87 -10.94
CA ASP A 24 -3.99 15.87 -9.88
C ASP A 24 -3.08 16.41 -8.77
N TYR A 25 -3.43 16.10 -7.52
CA TYR A 25 -2.77 16.64 -6.33
C TYR A 25 -1.30 16.21 -6.28
N PHE A 26 -1.02 14.95 -6.61
CA PHE A 26 0.34 14.40 -6.58
C PHE A 26 1.31 15.16 -7.48
N ALA A 27 0.91 15.43 -8.73
CA ALA A 27 1.74 16.17 -9.67
C ALA A 27 2.00 17.63 -9.19
N ASN A 28 0.99 18.30 -8.60
CA ASN A 28 1.19 19.63 -8.00
C ASN A 28 2.21 19.61 -6.86
N GLN A 29 2.13 18.61 -5.98
CA GLN A 29 3.06 18.49 -4.86
C GLN A 29 4.49 18.24 -5.36
N LEU A 30 4.65 17.37 -6.35
CA LEU A 30 5.93 17.14 -7.04
C LEU A 30 6.48 18.44 -7.64
N TYR A 31 5.69 19.20 -8.39
CA TYR A 31 6.14 20.46 -8.99
C TYR A 31 6.58 21.48 -7.94
N SER A 32 5.83 21.60 -6.84
CA SER A 32 6.17 22.47 -5.72
C SER A 32 7.50 22.07 -5.05
N GLN A 33 7.73 20.77 -4.85
CA GLN A 33 8.97 20.29 -4.26
C GLN A 33 10.19 20.46 -5.19
N LEU A 34 9.96 20.42 -6.51
CA LEU A 34 10.98 20.63 -7.55
C LEU A 34 11.15 22.11 -7.97
N ALA A 35 10.40 23.03 -7.37
CA ALA A 35 10.39 24.46 -7.70
C ALA A 35 11.76 25.14 -7.67
N HIS A 36 12.68 24.65 -6.83
CA HIS A 36 14.00 25.24 -6.61
C HIS A 36 15.06 24.80 -7.61
N VAL A 37 14.72 23.84 -8.48
CA VAL A 37 15.65 23.30 -9.46
C VAL A 37 15.90 24.37 -10.53
N PRO A 38 17.16 24.69 -10.89
CA PRO A 38 17.50 25.68 -11.93
C PRO A 38 17.24 25.09 -13.33
N ALA A 39 16.00 24.69 -13.57
CA ALA A 39 15.56 24.04 -14.78
C ALA A 39 14.24 24.65 -15.26
N THR A 40 13.93 24.41 -16.52
CA THR A 40 12.67 24.83 -17.12
C THR A 40 11.90 23.62 -17.59
N MET A 41 10.60 23.61 -17.34
CA MET A 41 9.72 22.63 -17.98
C MET A 41 9.56 23.04 -19.45
N MET A 42 10.01 22.19 -20.37
CA MET A 42 10.20 22.55 -21.78
C MET A 42 8.93 22.40 -22.62
N CYS A 43 8.05 21.49 -22.23
CA CYS A 43 6.82 21.25 -22.99
C CYS A 43 5.85 20.47 -22.11
N ARG A 44 4.78 21.14 -21.70
CA ARG A 44 3.67 20.45 -21.06
C ARG A 44 2.69 19.90 -22.10
N ARG A 45 2.47 20.63 -23.20
CA ARG A 45 1.31 20.42 -24.09
C ARG A 45 1.67 20.71 -25.54
N PHE A 46 1.41 19.78 -26.45
CA PHE A 46 1.65 19.98 -27.89
C PHE A 46 0.74 19.14 -28.78
N PHE A 47 0.62 19.54 -30.06
CA PHE A 47 -0.22 18.88 -31.05
C PHE A 47 0.60 18.23 -32.16
N LEU A 48 0.11 17.12 -32.72
CA LEU A 48 0.62 16.56 -33.98
C LEU A 48 0.18 17.43 -35.14
N ARG A 49 1.13 17.99 -35.90
CA ARG A 49 0.80 18.98 -36.94
C ARG A 49 0.92 18.43 -38.35
N ASP A 50 1.91 17.58 -38.57
CA ASP A 50 2.33 17.20 -39.92
C ASP A 50 2.58 15.70 -40.04
N SER A 51 2.78 15.27 -41.29
CA SER A 51 2.99 13.87 -41.63
C SER A 51 4.30 13.31 -41.06
N ASN A 52 5.29 14.15 -40.75
CA ASN A 52 6.55 13.72 -40.17
C ASN A 52 6.36 13.34 -38.69
N ASP A 53 5.57 14.13 -37.94
CA ASP A 53 5.21 13.80 -36.56
C ASP A 53 4.45 12.45 -36.50
N ILE A 54 3.55 12.20 -37.46
CA ILE A 54 2.81 10.93 -37.56
C ILE A 54 3.74 9.78 -37.98
N ALA A 55 4.67 10.03 -38.90
CA ALA A 55 5.67 9.06 -39.33
C ALA A 55 6.57 8.61 -38.16
N ALA A 56 7.00 9.55 -37.31
CA ALA A 56 7.77 9.26 -36.11
C ALA A 56 7.02 8.37 -35.09
N LEU A 57 5.69 8.35 -35.15
CA LEU A 57 4.84 7.53 -34.29
C LEU A 57 4.33 6.25 -34.96
N GLN A 58 4.81 5.89 -36.16
CA GLN A 58 4.30 4.70 -36.87
C GLN A 58 4.39 3.41 -36.05
N HIS A 59 5.48 3.22 -35.29
CA HIS A 59 5.68 2.03 -34.47
C HIS A 59 4.62 1.93 -33.37
N VAL A 60 4.42 2.98 -32.57
CA VAL A 60 3.39 3.03 -31.51
C VAL A 60 1.97 3.08 -32.08
N ASN A 61 1.80 3.56 -33.32
CA ASN A 61 0.51 3.58 -34.00
C ASN A 61 0.04 2.18 -34.44
N SER A 62 0.96 1.23 -34.57
CA SER A 62 0.65 -0.12 -35.00
C SER A 62 -0.10 -0.92 -33.92
N THR A 63 -1.15 -1.63 -34.32
CA THR A 63 -1.88 -2.56 -33.44
C THR A 63 -0.99 -3.71 -32.97
N GLU A 64 -0.05 -4.12 -33.83
CA GLU A 64 0.95 -5.14 -33.53
C GLU A 64 1.83 -4.74 -32.34
N TYR A 65 2.43 -3.55 -32.37
CA TYR A 65 3.24 -3.04 -31.27
C TYR A 65 2.46 -3.05 -29.94
N ARG A 66 1.24 -2.50 -29.92
CA ARG A 66 0.42 -2.46 -28.69
C ARG A 66 0.06 -3.85 -28.19
N THR A 67 -0.21 -4.78 -29.11
CA THR A 67 -0.52 -6.17 -28.77
C THR A 67 0.71 -6.89 -28.21
N ASN A 68 1.88 -6.69 -28.81
CA ASN A 68 3.15 -7.27 -28.36
C ASN A 68 3.56 -6.72 -26.99
N LEU A 69 3.46 -5.40 -26.79
CA LEU A 69 3.75 -4.75 -25.52
C LEU A 69 2.82 -5.28 -24.41
N ARG A 70 1.51 -5.40 -24.71
CA ARG A 70 0.54 -6.01 -23.79
C ARG A 70 0.89 -7.46 -23.48
N LYS A 71 1.18 -8.30 -24.48
CA LYS A 71 1.49 -9.73 -24.26
C LYS A 71 2.73 -9.93 -23.40
N ARG A 72 3.76 -9.09 -23.57
CA ARG A 72 5.04 -9.21 -22.87
C ARG A 72 5.02 -8.64 -21.45
N PHE A 73 4.27 -7.55 -21.24
CA PHE A 73 4.30 -6.80 -19.98
C PHE A 73 2.97 -6.79 -19.19
N SER A 74 1.82 -7.19 -19.77
CA SER A 74 0.57 -7.25 -19.00
C SER A 74 0.52 -8.44 -18.06
N ILE A 75 0.50 -8.13 -16.77
CA ILE A 75 0.03 -8.99 -15.68
C ILE A 75 -1.30 -8.45 -15.14
N HIS A 76 -2.06 -9.23 -14.37
CA HIS A 76 -3.38 -8.83 -13.85
C HIS A 76 -3.39 -7.52 -13.03
N SER A 77 -2.23 -7.04 -12.55
CA SER A 77 -2.09 -5.83 -11.74
C SER A 77 -1.65 -4.57 -12.50
N LEU A 78 -1.42 -4.64 -13.81
CA LEU A 78 -1.07 -3.48 -14.65
C LEU A 78 -2.27 -3.12 -15.55
N SER A 79 -2.64 -1.85 -15.57
CA SER A 79 -3.60 -1.36 -16.55
C SER A 79 -2.99 -1.52 -17.95
N GLY A 80 -3.75 -2.13 -18.85
CA GLY A 80 -3.33 -2.31 -20.23
C GLY A 80 -3.34 -1.00 -21.01
N ILE A 81 -2.72 -1.01 -22.19
CA ILE A 81 -2.89 0.07 -23.16
C ILE A 81 -4.19 -0.20 -23.91
N ASP A 82 -5.16 0.71 -23.80
CA ASP A 82 -6.43 0.58 -24.53
C ASP A 82 -6.17 0.46 -26.04
N GLN A 83 -6.62 -0.66 -26.62
CA GLN A 83 -6.42 -1.04 -28.01
C GLN A 83 -7.27 -0.22 -28.98
N LYS A 84 -8.40 0.35 -28.54
CA LYS A 84 -9.33 1.08 -29.40
C LYS A 84 -9.03 2.58 -29.47
N GLN A 85 -8.23 3.13 -28.54
CA GLN A 85 -8.16 4.58 -28.31
C GLN A 85 -6.92 5.32 -28.83
N LYS A 86 -5.91 4.66 -29.39
CA LYS A 86 -4.58 5.31 -29.55
C LYS A 86 -4.00 5.34 -30.96
N GLN A 87 -4.82 5.38 -32.02
CA GLN A 87 -4.31 5.80 -33.34
C GLN A 87 -4.11 7.32 -33.33
N TYR A 88 -2.85 7.75 -33.36
CA TYR A 88 -2.50 9.16 -33.41
C TYR A 88 -2.65 9.70 -34.82
N SER A 89 -3.47 10.73 -34.94
CA SER A 89 -3.72 11.47 -36.17
C SER A 89 -3.32 12.94 -36.01
N LYS A 90 -3.30 13.67 -37.13
CA LYS A 90 -3.09 15.12 -37.12
C LYS A 90 -4.13 15.79 -36.21
N GLY A 91 -3.68 16.72 -35.38
CA GLY A 91 -4.48 17.41 -34.38
C GLY A 91 -4.58 16.68 -33.04
N HIS A 92 -4.04 15.46 -32.91
CA HIS A 92 -3.97 14.80 -31.61
C HIS A 92 -3.09 15.58 -30.65
N TYR A 93 -3.50 15.60 -29.39
CA TYR A 93 -2.91 16.39 -28.33
C TYR A 93 -2.18 15.51 -27.33
N PHE A 94 -0.98 15.93 -26.93
CA PHE A 94 -0.18 15.26 -25.91
C PHE A 94 0.08 16.18 -24.73
N GLU A 95 0.05 15.60 -23.53
CA GLU A 95 0.52 16.22 -22.29
C GLU A 95 1.70 15.39 -21.76
N LEU A 96 2.82 16.06 -21.43
CA LEU A 96 3.99 15.46 -20.77
C LEU A 96 4.05 16.00 -19.35
N ASP A 97 4.31 15.12 -18.38
CA ASP A 97 4.26 15.51 -16.97
C ASP A 97 5.52 16.28 -16.55
N LEU A 98 6.70 15.66 -16.66
CA LEU A 98 7.96 16.25 -16.20
C LEU A 98 9.05 16.14 -17.27
N TYR A 99 8.89 16.90 -18.35
CA TYR A 99 9.93 17.07 -19.37
C TYR A 99 10.74 18.34 -19.09
N VAL A 100 11.93 18.18 -18.50
CA VAL A 100 12.67 19.28 -17.88
C VAL A 100 14.06 19.43 -18.47
N LYS A 101 14.46 20.68 -18.76
CA LYS A 101 15.78 21.07 -19.25
C LYS A 101 16.52 21.89 -18.21
N VAL A 102 17.77 21.52 -17.92
CA VAL A 102 18.61 22.25 -16.99
C VAL A 102 19.10 23.55 -17.63
N ARG A 103 18.90 24.67 -16.92
CA ARG A 103 19.36 26.01 -17.36
C ARG A 103 20.79 26.27 -16.93
N ASP A 104 21.10 25.93 -15.68
CA ASP A 104 22.40 26.13 -15.07
C ASP A 104 22.88 24.79 -14.50
N GLY A 105 24.05 24.35 -14.96
CA GLY A 105 24.68 23.09 -14.55
C GLY A 105 26.10 23.32 -14.02
N PRO A 106 26.73 22.29 -13.44
CA PRO A 106 26.21 20.93 -13.31
C PRO A 106 25.25 20.73 -12.13
N VAL A 107 24.24 19.87 -12.30
CA VAL A 107 23.32 19.45 -11.24
C VAL A 107 23.20 17.93 -11.23
N HIS A 108 23.34 17.30 -10.06
CA HIS A 108 23.13 15.86 -9.91
C HIS A 108 21.64 15.53 -9.76
N LEU A 109 21.21 14.44 -10.38
CA LEU A 109 19.79 14.07 -10.40
C LEU A 109 19.25 13.65 -9.01
N ASP A 110 20.08 13.05 -8.17
CA ASP A 110 19.73 12.75 -6.79
C ASP A 110 19.45 14.01 -5.95
N SER A 111 20.21 15.08 -6.16
CA SER A 111 20.02 16.37 -5.49
C SER A 111 18.70 17.04 -5.88
N ILE A 112 18.19 16.73 -7.07
CA ILE A 112 16.87 17.17 -7.55
C ILE A 112 15.77 16.35 -6.87
N PHE A 113 15.96 15.03 -6.73
CA PHE A 113 14.91 14.10 -6.30
C PHE A 113 14.89 13.78 -4.80
N ASN A 114 15.92 14.13 -4.04
CA ASN A 114 16.00 13.85 -2.59
C ASN A 114 14.88 14.47 -1.74
N ARG A 115 14.12 15.42 -2.30
CA ARG A 115 12.95 16.03 -1.65
C ARG A 115 11.67 15.23 -1.84
N VAL A 116 11.64 14.33 -2.82
CA VAL A 116 10.44 13.60 -3.25
C VAL A 116 10.61 12.08 -3.11
N VAL A 117 11.85 11.59 -3.02
CA VAL A 117 12.20 10.17 -2.91
C VAL A 117 13.03 9.95 -1.65
N ASP A 118 12.73 8.88 -0.92
CA ASP A 118 13.65 8.37 0.09
C ASP A 118 14.75 7.55 -0.60
N LEU A 119 15.91 8.17 -0.82
CA LEU A 119 17.04 7.52 -1.49
C LEU A 119 17.67 6.39 -0.65
N ASN A 120 17.36 6.31 0.66
CA ASN A 120 17.84 5.22 1.52
C ASN A 120 16.97 3.96 1.40
N ASP A 121 15.77 4.10 0.85
CA ASP A 121 14.87 2.98 0.64
C ASP A 121 15.15 2.32 -0.70
N SER A 122 15.95 1.24 -0.66
CA SER A 122 16.34 0.46 -1.84
C SER A 122 15.14 -0.11 -2.61
N GLU A 123 13.96 -0.20 -2.00
CA GLU A 123 12.75 -0.69 -2.66
C GLU A 123 11.96 0.42 -3.36
N SER A 124 12.28 1.69 -3.11
CA SER A 124 11.60 2.84 -3.72
C SER A 124 12.17 3.22 -5.09
N ILE A 125 13.34 2.70 -5.48
CA ILE A 125 13.98 3.05 -6.76
C ILE A 125 14.35 1.77 -7.51
N VAL A 126 13.85 1.64 -8.74
CA VAL A 126 14.21 0.54 -9.64
C VAL A 126 14.78 1.12 -10.92
N CYS A 127 16.02 0.77 -11.24
CA CYS A 127 16.67 1.14 -12.50
C CYS A 127 16.53 0.01 -13.51
N LEU A 128 15.86 0.26 -14.64
CA LEU A 128 15.62 -0.74 -15.68
C LEU A 128 16.84 -0.96 -16.60
N SER A 129 17.79 -0.02 -16.64
CA SER A 129 18.93 -0.06 -17.55
C SER A 129 20.18 -0.79 -17.02
N ASN A 130 20.22 -1.16 -15.73
CA ASN A 130 21.50 -1.40 -15.05
C ASN A 130 21.89 -2.85 -14.77
N GLU A 131 21.26 -3.85 -15.38
CA GLU A 131 21.65 -5.24 -15.14
C GLU A 131 21.93 -6.02 -16.43
N ASP A 132 23.02 -5.65 -17.10
CA ASP A 132 23.77 -6.59 -17.94
C ASP A 132 24.53 -7.57 -17.01
N GLY A 133 23.81 -8.42 -16.26
CA GLY A 133 24.34 -9.60 -15.57
C GLY A 133 25.44 -9.44 -14.50
N GLN A 134 25.97 -8.24 -14.29
CA GLN A 134 27.00 -7.90 -13.30
C GLN A 134 26.76 -6.48 -12.76
N ALA A 135 25.85 -6.30 -11.81
CA ALA A 135 25.65 -4.99 -11.17
C ALA A 135 26.19 -5.01 -9.73
N THR A 136 27.31 -4.32 -9.53
CA THR A 136 27.87 -4.00 -8.21
C THR A 136 27.25 -2.76 -7.57
N THR A 137 26.33 -2.08 -8.27
CA THR A 137 25.91 -0.69 -8.01
C THR A 137 24.40 -0.61 -7.82
N SER A 138 23.94 0.06 -6.76
CA SER A 138 22.50 0.15 -6.44
C SER A 138 21.74 1.10 -7.38
N ALA A 139 20.42 0.94 -7.54
CA ALA A 139 19.61 1.85 -8.37
C ALA A 139 19.66 3.32 -7.91
N ALA A 140 19.82 3.55 -6.60
CA ALA A 140 20.00 4.88 -6.02
C ALA A 140 21.36 5.49 -6.38
N GLU A 141 22.43 4.69 -6.30
CA GLU A 141 23.78 5.13 -6.66
C GLU A 141 23.85 5.49 -8.16
N CYS A 142 23.21 4.69 -9.02
CA CYS A 142 23.14 5.01 -10.44
C CYS A 142 22.33 6.27 -10.75
N LEU A 143 21.37 6.64 -9.90
CA LEU A 143 20.67 7.91 -10.00
C LEU A 143 21.59 9.07 -9.59
N SER A 144 22.39 8.89 -8.53
CA SER A 144 23.39 9.86 -8.04
C SER A 144 24.51 10.14 -9.05
N ASP A 145 24.91 9.13 -9.82
CA ASP A 145 25.94 9.25 -10.87
C ASP A 145 25.49 10.11 -12.07
N ILE A 146 24.18 10.33 -12.23
CA ILE A 146 23.65 11.12 -13.33
C ILE A 146 23.83 12.61 -13.05
N ARG A 147 24.81 13.19 -13.75
CA ARG A 147 25.08 14.62 -13.76
C ARG A 147 24.51 15.27 -15.02
N LEU A 148 23.70 16.31 -14.83
CA LEU A 148 23.08 17.10 -15.88
C LEU A 148 23.87 18.39 -16.10
N GLU A 149 24.26 18.62 -17.35
CA GLU A 149 24.89 19.86 -17.80
C GLU A 149 23.86 20.85 -18.39
N ARG A 150 24.28 22.10 -18.58
CA ARG A 150 23.45 23.13 -19.20
C ARG A 150 22.90 22.66 -20.55
N GLY A 151 21.58 22.68 -20.67
CA GLY A 151 20.87 22.30 -21.89
C GLY A 151 20.53 20.81 -22.02
N GLU A 152 21.02 19.96 -21.12
CA GLU A 152 20.61 18.57 -21.01
C GLU A 152 19.27 18.45 -20.28
N CYS A 153 18.59 17.32 -20.50
CA CYS A 153 17.24 17.08 -20.03
C CYS A 153 17.09 15.76 -19.28
N PHE A 154 16.02 15.68 -18.50
CA PHE A 154 15.43 14.44 -18.04
C PHE A 154 13.92 14.44 -18.31
N HIS A 155 13.33 13.26 -18.48
CA HIS A 155 11.88 13.13 -18.72
C HIS A 155 11.26 12.08 -17.83
N PHE A 156 10.40 12.52 -16.90
CA PHE A 156 9.62 11.63 -16.06
C PHE A 156 8.12 11.81 -16.31
N GLU A 157 7.40 10.70 -16.24
CA GLU A 157 5.94 10.66 -16.19
C GLU A 157 5.47 10.44 -14.75
N ILE A 158 4.26 10.86 -14.42
CA ILE A 158 3.73 10.86 -13.04
C ILE A 158 2.42 10.05 -13.01
N THR A 159 2.27 9.15 -12.04
CA THR A 159 1.02 8.42 -11.82
C THR A 159 0.73 8.20 -10.34
N GLU A 160 -0.53 8.39 -9.92
CA GLU A 160 -1.01 8.05 -8.57
C GLU A 160 -1.38 6.56 -8.44
N SER A 161 -1.42 5.83 -9.55
CA SER A 161 -1.75 4.41 -9.58
C SER A 161 -0.56 3.57 -10.03
N PRO A 162 -0.08 2.62 -9.20
CA PRO A 162 0.97 1.68 -9.59
C PRO A 162 0.56 0.74 -10.74
N SER A 163 -0.74 0.59 -11.02
CA SER A 163 -1.19 -0.20 -12.17
C SER A 163 -0.90 0.51 -13.51
N CYS A 164 -0.81 1.85 -13.52
CA CYS A 164 -0.62 2.65 -14.74
C CYS A 164 0.84 2.83 -15.18
N ILE A 165 1.80 2.15 -14.54
CA ILE A 165 3.23 2.27 -14.87
C ILE A 165 3.48 1.97 -16.36
N LEU A 166 2.92 0.88 -16.89
CA LEU A 166 3.11 0.50 -18.29
C LEU A 166 2.51 1.52 -19.26
N GLU A 167 1.35 2.10 -18.89
CA GLU A 167 0.78 3.19 -19.65
C GLU A 167 1.73 4.40 -19.69
N LYS A 168 2.30 4.80 -18.54
CA LYS A 168 3.25 5.90 -18.45
C LYS A 168 4.57 5.64 -19.19
N MET A 169 5.08 4.42 -19.16
CA MET A 169 6.22 4.02 -20.00
C MET A 169 5.91 4.13 -21.49
N TYR A 170 4.69 3.79 -21.90
CA TYR A 170 4.25 4.03 -23.28
C TYR A 170 4.14 5.53 -23.60
N GLN A 171 3.82 6.39 -22.62
CA GLN A 171 3.88 7.85 -22.81
C GLN A 171 5.33 8.34 -23.03
N LEU A 172 6.29 7.85 -22.24
CA LEU A 172 7.73 8.09 -22.44
C LEU A 172 8.17 7.69 -23.85
N ASP A 173 7.75 6.51 -24.33
CA ASP A 173 8.14 6.00 -25.66
C ASP A 173 7.72 6.93 -26.80
N ARG A 174 6.48 7.45 -26.72
CA ARG A 174 5.96 8.42 -27.69
C ARG A 174 6.71 9.74 -27.64
N ALA A 175 6.97 10.25 -26.44
CA ALA A 175 7.71 11.48 -26.27
C ALA A 175 9.15 11.35 -26.80
N TYR A 176 9.80 10.21 -26.53
CA TYR A 176 11.13 9.92 -27.05
C TYR A 176 11.15 9.83 -28.58
N ALA A 177 10.12 9.23 -29.20
CA ALA A 177 9.96 9.22 -30.65
C ALA A 177 9.86 10.64 -31.23
N LEU A 178 9.19 11.55 -30.51
CA LEU A 178 8.97 12.95 -30.89
C LEU A 178 10.04 13.91 -30.35
N ARG A 179 11.13 13.42 -29.74
CA ARG A 179 12.11 14.29 -29.05
C ARG A 179 12.70 15.38 -29.94
N ASN A 180 12.97 15.08 -31.21
CA ASN A 180 13.51 16.04 -32.20
C ASN A 180 12.47 17.07 -32.65
N ARG A 181 11.18 16.84 -32.35
CA ARG A 181 10.11 17.81 -32.55
C ARG A 181 9.90 18.66 -31.30
N ILE A 182 9.95 18.03 -30.13
CA ILE A 182 9.87 18.70 -28.83
C ILE A 182 11.02 19.72 -28.72
N HIS A 183 12.21 19.35 -29.22
CA HIS A 183 13.38 20.23 -29.27
C HIS A 183 13.73 20.60 -30.70
N LYS A 184 13.77 21.90 -31.02
CA LYS A 184 14.33 22.39 -32.31
C LYS A 184 15.85 22.15 -32.42
N THR A 185 16.51 21.73 -31.34
CA THR A 185 17.95 21.46 -31.23
C THR A 185 18.20 20.02 -30.77
N ASN A 186 19.38 19.46 -31.03
CA ASN A 186 19.80 18.16 -30.49
C ASN A 186 19.94 18.25 -28.96
N VAL A 187 18.87 17.92 -28.25
CA VAL A 187 18.86 17.85 -26.79
C VAL A 187 19.19 16.43 -26.35
N VAL A 188 20.08 16.33 -25.36
CA VAL A 188 20.49 15.06 -24.76
C VAL A 188 19.60 14.80 -23.55
N ILE A 189 18.87 13.68 -23.61
CA ILE A 189 18.09 13.17 -22.46
C ILE A 189 19.01 12.24 -21.68
N LYS A 190 19.28 12.56 -20.42
CA LYS A 190 20.23 11.82 -19.56
C LYS A 190 19.55 10.83 -18.65
N ALA A 191 18.26 11.00 -18.39
CA ALA A 191 17.45 10.09 -17.61
C ALA A 191 15.99 10.13 -18.05
N MET A 192 15.32 8.97 -18.00
CA MET A 192 13.88 8.86 -18.14
C MET A 192 13.27 8.11 -16.97
N GLY A 193 11.96 8.20 -16.76
CA GLY A 193 11.33 7.37 -15.74
C GLY A 193 9.88 7.66 -15.42
N VAL A 194 9.38 7.01 -14.38
CA VAL A 194 8.02 7.18 -13.88
C VAL A 194 8.05 7.38 -12.37
N PHE A 195 7.50 8.50 -11.90
CA PHE A 195 7.15 8.71 -10.51
C PHE A 195 5.79 8.08 -10.21
N VAL A 196 5.75 7.26 -9.16
CA VAL A 196 4.60 6.45 -8.81
C VAL A 196 4.23 6.70 -7.36
N ASN A 197 2.99 7.11 -7.12
CA ASN A 197 2.37 7.09 -5.79
C ASN A 197 1.36 5.93 -5.70
N GLY A 198 0.67 5.84 -4.57
CA GLY A 198 -0.32 4.80 -4.29
C GLY A 198 0.26 3.70 -3.40
N ASN A 199 -0.25 2.48 -3.55
CA ASN A 199 0.13 1.36 -2.70
C ASN A 199 1.58 0.87 -3.02
N LYS A 200 2.47 1.00 -2.04
CA LYS A 200 3.90 0.64 -2.17
C LYS A 200 4.12 -0.85 -2.50
N GLU A 201 3.35 -1.75 -1.93
CA GLU A 201 3.48 -3.19 -2.20
C GLU A 201 3.06 -3.54 -3.63
N ILE A 202 2.02 -2.89 -4.15
CA ILE A 202 1.63 -3.04 -5.55
C ILE A 202 2.72 -2.47 -6.47
N PHE A 203 3.29 -1.30 -6.13
CA PHE A 203 4.44 -0.75 -6.85
C PHE A 203 5.61 -1.73 -6.89
N LYS A 204 6.05 -2.24 -5.74
CA LYS A 204 7.16 -3.19 -5.61
C LYS A 204 6.94 -4.44 -6.47
N ARG A 205 5.76 -5.04 -6.37
CA ARG A 205 5.41 -6.22 -7.19
C ARG A 205 5.43 -5.88 -8.68
N ASN A 206 4.88 -4.74 -9.07
CA ASN A 206 4.81 -4.33 -10.48
C ASN A 206 6.21 -3.99 -11.03
N SER A 207 7.05 -3.29 -10.27
CA SER A 207 8.39 -2.87 -10.68
C SER A 207 9.33 -4.07 -10.87
N VAL A 208 9.30 -5.05 -9.96
CA VAL A 208 10.07 -6.31 -10.09
C VAL A 208 9.65 -7.08 -11.34
N ASN A 209 8.34 -7.20 -11.60
CA ASN A 209 7.84 -7.88 -12.79
C ASN A 209 8.24 -7.16 -14.08
N ILE A 210 8.12 -5.83 -14.11
CA ILE A 210 8.56 -5.02 -15.26
C ILE A 210 10.06 -5.19 -15.48
N LEU A 211 10.88 -5.11 -14.42
CA LEU A 211 12.32 -5.27 -14.52
C LEU A 211 12.71 -6.64 -15.09
N ALA A 212 12.08 -7.73 -14.62
CA ALA A 212 12.34 -9.07 -15.12
C ALA A 212 12.06 -9.17 -16.63
N ARG A 213 10.91 -8.65 -17.09
CA ARG A 213 10.54 -8.65 -18.52
C ARG A 213 11.41 -7.69 -19.34
N TRP A 214 11.81 -6.57 -18.76
CA TRP A 214 12.63 -5.57 -19.42
C TRP A 214 13.98 -6.13 -19.88
N ARG A 215 14.60 -7.01 -19.08
CA ARG A 215 15.88 -7.64 -19.44
C ARG A 215 15.81 -8.44 -20.73
N GLU A 216 14.69 -9.11 -20.97
CA GLU A 216 14.47 -9.93 -22.16
C GLU A 216 13.98 -9.09 -23.34
N ASP A 217 13.12 -8.10 -23.06
CA ASP A 217 12.26 -7.48 -24.05
C ASP A 217 12.41 -5.95 -24.18
N LYS A 218 13.48 -5.34 -23.63
CA LYS A 218 13.71 -3.88 -23.70
C LYS A 218 13.62 -3.32 -25.12
N GLU A 219 14.08 -4.09 -26.11
CA GLU A 219 14.12 -3.73 -27.53
C GLU A 219 12.73 -3.57 -28.18
N VAL A 220 11.66 -3.99 -27.49
CA VAL A 220 10.28 -3.79 -27.94
C VAL A 220 9.93 -2.31 -27.94
N MET A 221 10.46 -1.51 -27.01
CA MET A 221 10.22 -0.06 -26.91
C MET A 221 11.42 0.73 -27.46
N LEU A 222 11.18 1.90 -28.06
CA LEU A 222 12.26 2.80 -28.49
C LEU A 222 13.08 3.30 -27.30
N ILE A 223 12.44 3.52 -26.16
CA ILE A 223 13.14 3.92 -24.93
C ILE A 223 14.13 2.84 -24.45
N GLY A 224 13.87 1.54 -24.71
CA GLY A 224 14.84 0.48 -24.41
C GLY A 224 16.06 0.47 -25.34
N LYS A 225 15.87 0.89 -26.60
CA LYS A 225 16.94 1.10 -27.61
C LYS A 225 17.77 2.35 -27.39
N SER A 226 17.32 3.26 -26.51
CA SER A 226 17.90 4.59 -26.39
C SER A 226 19.27 4.61 -25.72
N GLY A 227 19.58 3.61 -24.90
CA GLY A 227 20.74 3.61 -24.00
C GLY A 227 20.64 4.62 -22.84
N VAL A 228 19.52 5.34 -22.73
CA VAL A 228 19.26 6.28 -21.62
C VAL A 228 18.73 5.49 -20.42
N PRO A 229 19.22 5.74 -19.20
CA PRO A 229 18.74 5.03 -18.02
C PRO A 229 17.28 5.37 -17.71
N ILE A 230 16.51 4.34 -17.35
CA ILE A 230 15.07 4.44 -17.07
C ILE A 230 14.79 4.02 -15.63
N PHE A 231 14.13 4.88 -14.87
CA PHE A 231 13.85 4.65 -13.45
C PHE A 231 12.35 4.51 -13.19
N LEU A 232 11.98 3.56 -12.32
CA LEU A 232 10.68 3.53 -11.67
C LEU A 232 10.89 3.96 -10.23
N ILE A 233 10.21 5.03 -9.82
CA ILE A 233 10.47 5.67 -8.53
C ILE A 233 9.16 5.77 -7.75
N TYR A 234 9.14 5.16 -6.57
CA TYR A 234 8.06 5.36 -5.60
C TYR A 234 8.25 6.69 -4.88
N THR A 235 7.20 7.49 -4.88
CA THR A 235 7.19 8.83 -4.27
C THR A 235 5.96 8.94 -3.38
N PRO A 236 6.11 8.70 -2.07
CA PRO A 236 5.01 8.79 -1.11
C PRO A 236 4.65 10.26 -0.90
N CYS A 237 3.78 10.79 -1.76
CA CYS A 237 3.21 12.11 -1.53
C CYS A 237 2.12 12.02 -0.47
N ARG A 238 2.40 12.60 0.69
CA ARG A 238 1.44 12.73 1.79
C ARG A 238 0.36 13.72 1.39
N ASN A 239 -0.81 13.19 1.06
CA ASN A 239 -2.06 13.93 1.02
C ASN A 239 -2.98 13.42 2.14
N VAL A 240 -4.04 14.16 2.48
CA VAL A 240 -4.95 13.76 3.56
C VAL A 240 -5.57 12.38 3.30
N PHE A 241 -5.78 12.02 2.04
CA PHE A 241 -6.31 10.72 1.61
C PHE A 241 -5.35 9.55 1.86
N THR A 242 -4.06 9.68 1.52
CA THR A 242 -3.03 8.67 1.83
C THR A 242 -2.79 8.55 3.32
N SER A 243 -2.95 9.65 4.07
CA SER A 243 -2.96 9.62 5.54
C SER A 243 -4.19 8.87 6.06
N LEU A 244 -5.36 9.07 5.43
CA LEU A 244 -6.60 8.36 5.75
C LEU A 244 -6.48 6.85 5.46
N ASP A 245 -5.90 6.46 4.32
CA ASP A 245 -5.65 5.05 3.97
C ASP A 245 -4.70 4.38 4.97
N GLN A 246 -3.66 5.09 5.42
CA GLN A 246 -2.74 4.61 6.46
C GLN A 246 -3.45 4.47 7.80
N VAL A 247 -4.31 5.43 8.15
CA VAL A 247 -5.16 5.36 9.35
C VAL A 247 -6.12 4.18 9.25
N GLN A 248 -6.78 3.97 8.11
CA GLN A 248 -7.69 2.86 7.87
C GLN A 248 -6.97 1.52 7.97
N THR A 249 -5.80 1.39 7.35
CA THR A 249 -4.97 0.18 7.44
C THR A 249 -4.54 -0.09 8.88
N SER A 250 -4.16 0.96 9.62
CA SER A 250 -3.80 0.85 11.03
C SER A 250 -4.98 0.47 11.91
N LEU A 251 -6.18 0.99 11.61
CA LEU A 251 -7.43 0.64 12.27
C LEU A 251 -7.77 -0.84 12.04
N SER A 252 -7.71 -1.33 10.80
CA SER A 252 -7.96 -2.75 10.52
C SER A 252 -6.99 -3.69 11.25
N HIS A 253 -5.72 -3.28 11.40
CA HIS A 253 -4.76 -4.05 12.18
C HIS A 253 -5.03 -3.97 13.70
N LEU A 254 -5.52 -2.84 14.20
CA LEU A 254 -5.97 -2.70 15.59
C LEU A 254 -7.22 -3.55 15.86
N GLU A 255 -8.18 -3.59 14.94
CA GLU A 255 -9.37 -4.45 15.01
C GLU A 255 -8.97 -5.92 15.15
N GLY A 256 -8.07 -6.42 14.29
CA GLY A 256 -7.57 -7.81 14.41
C GLY A 256 -6.87 -8.09 15.75
N LYS A 257 -6.10 -7.14 16.30
CA LYS A 257 -5.49 -7.28 17.63
C LYS A 257 -6.52 -7.27 18.76
N VAL A 258 -7.60 -6.49 18.61
CA VAL A 258 -8.69 -6.44 19.58
C VAL A 258 -9.45 -7.76 19.55
N GLU A 259 -9.77 -8.31 18.38
CA GLU A 259 -10.38 -9.63 18.23
C GLU A 259 -9.53 -10.73 18.88
N GLU A 260 -8.22 -10.74 18.65
CA GLU A 260 -7.32 -11.72 19.28
C GLU A 260 -7.34 -11.62 20.82
N ARG A 261 -7.37 -10.38 21.35
CA ARG A 261 -7.47 -10.15 22.80
C ARG A 261 -8.83 -10.57 23.36
N LEU A 262 -9.91 -10.31 22.63
CA LEU A 262 -11.25 -10.73 23.03
C LEU A 262 -11.36 -12.25 23.06
N GLY A 263 -10.84 -12.97 22.06
CA GLY A 263 -10.79 -14.43 22.07
C GLY A 263 -10.02 -14.99 23.27
N LYS A 264 -8.90 -14.36 23.66
CA LYS A 264 -8.16 -14.73 24.89
C LYS A 264 -8.96 -14.44 26.17
N VAL A 265 -9.79 -13.40 26.18
CA VAL A 265 -10.67 -13.08 27.31
C VAL A 265 -11.80 -14.11 27.42
N GLU A 266 -12.43 -14.48 26.30
CA GLU A 266 -13.45 -15.53 26.23
C GLU A 266 -12.91 -16.87 26.75
N GLU A 267 -11.71 -17.28 26.33
CA GLU A 267 -11.07 -18.50 26.83
C GLU A 267 -10.85 -18.48 28.35
N ARG A 268 -10.49 -17.31 28.91
CA ARG A 268 -10.34 -17.14 30.36
C ARG A 268 -11.68 -17.20 31.08
N PHE A 269 -12.73 -16.60 30.52
CA PHE A 269 -14.08 -16.69 31.09
C PHE A 269 -14.58 -18.14 31.10
N GLY A 270 -14.38 -18.90 30.03
CA GLY A 270 -14.73 -20.33 30.01
C GLY A 270 -14.01 -21.14 31.10
N LYS A 271 -12.73 -20.85 31.36
CA LYS A 271 -11.97 -21.46 32.48
C LYS A 271 -12.51 -21.04 33.85
N VAL A 272 -13.01 -19.81 33.99
CA VAL A 272 -13.64 -19.33 35.24
C VAL A 272 -14.98 -20.03 35.46
N GLU A 273 -15.81 -20.16 34.43
CA GLU A 273 -17.08 -20.90 34.49
C GLU A 273 -16.87 -22.36 34.89
N GLU A 274 -15.88 -23.05 34.30
CA GLU A 274 -15.57 -24.44 34.67
C GLU A 274 -15.15 -24.56 36.16
N ARG A 275 -14.38 -23.58 36.66
CA ARG A 275 -13.99 -23.54 38.07
C ARG A 275 -15.17 -23.27 38.99
N LEU A 276 -16.07 -22.36 38.61
CA LEU A 276 -17.29 -22.08 39.36
C LEU A 276 -18.19 -23.30 39.43
N GLY A 277 -18.37 -24.03 38.31
CA GLY A 277 -19.12 -25.29 38.31
C GLY A 277 -18.55 -26.33 39.26
N LYS A 278 -17.22 -26.47 39.34
CA LYS A 278 -16.55 -27.35 40.33
C LYS A 278 -16.73 -26.88 41.77
N VAL A 279 -16.80 -25.57 42.00
CA VAL A 279 -17.07 -25.00 43.33
C VAL A 279 -18.51 -25.28 43.75
N GLU A 280 -19.47 -25.09 42.85
CA GLU A 280 -20.89 -25.41 43.07
C GLU A 280 -21.09 -26.89 43.40
N GLU A 281 -20.44 -27.80 42.66
CA GLU A 281 -20.51 -29.24 42.94
C GLU A 281 -19.97 -29.58 44.33
N ARG A 282 -18.83 -28.99 44.73
CA ARG A 282 -18.25 -29.18 46.07
C ARG A 282 -19.16 -28.62 47.16
N PHE A 283 -19.77 -27.47 46.92
CA PHE A 283 -20.71 -26.86 47.87
C PHE A 283 -21.96 -27.73 48.04
N GLY A 284 -22.51 -28.26 46.95
CA GLY A 284 -23.62 -29.22 46.98
C GLY A 284 -23.31 -30.46 47.82
N LYS A 285 -22.14 -31.09 47.61
CA LYS A 285 -21.69 -32.24 48.42
C LYS A 285 -21.51 -31.90 49.89
N ALA A 286 -20.95 -30.72 50.20
CA ALA A 286 -20.78 -30.26 51.58
C ALA A 286 -22.13 -30.02 52.27
N GLN A 287 -23.10 -29.45 51.56
CA GLN A 287 -24.46 -29.23 52.06
C GLN A 287 -25.18 -30.56 52.34
N GLU A 288 -25.07 -31.53 51.43
CA GLU A 288 -25.64 -32.87 51.62
C GLU A 288 -25.02 -33.60 52.81
N SER A 289 -23.68 -33.55 52.95
CA SER A 289 -22.99 -34.11 54.11
C SER A 289 -23.35 -33.43 55.43
N ASN A 290 -23.63 -32.13 55.43
CA ASN A 290 -24.08 -31.44 56.63
C ASN A 290 -25.50 -31.86 57.00
N ASN A 291 -26.42 -31.94 56.04
CA ASN A 291 -27.78 -32.39 56.29
C ASN A 291 -27.82 -33.81 56.88
N SER A 292 -27.04 -34.75 56.32
CA SER A 292 -27.00 -36.13 56.85
C SER A 292 -26.47 -36.20 58.29
N ARG A 293 -25.46 -35.39 58.63
CA ARG A 293 -24.96 -35.27 60.01
C ARG A 293 -26.02 -34.67 60.94
N PHE A 294 -26.77 -33.67 60.51
CA PHE A 294 -27.88 -33.12 61.29
C PHE A 294 -28.98 -34.15 61.55
N ASP A 295 -29.33 -34.96 60.55
CA ASP A 295 -30.31 -36.05 60.71
C ASP A 295 -29.84 -37.12 61.70
N GLU A 296 -28.56 -37.45 61.70
CA GLU A 296 -27.96 -38.40 62.65
C GLU A 296 -27.94 -37.85 64.09
N VAL A 297 -27.61 -36.57 64.25
CA VAL A 297 -27.70 -35.87 65.55
C VAL A 297 -29.14 -35.82 66.05
N GLN A 298 -30.12 -35.55 65.17
CA GLN A 298 -31.54 -35.59 65.52
C GLN A 298 -31.95 -36.99 66.02
N LYS A 299 -31.59 -38.06 65.29
CA LYS A 299 -31.91 -39.44 65.69
C LYS A 299 -31.33 -39.82 67.06
N THR A 300 -30.08 -39.46 67.30
CA THR A 300 -29.43 -39.74 68.59
C THR A 300 -30.09 -38.98 69.74
N LEU A 301 -30.41 -37.68 69.55
CA LEU A 301 -31.18 -36.88 70.51
C LEU A 301 -32.55 -37.50 70.82
N TRP A 302 -33.32 -37.89 69.81
CA TRP A 302 -34.61 -38.57 70.01
C TRP A 302 -34.45 -39.88 70.78
N GLY A 303 -33.40 -40.65 70.50
CA GLY A 303 -33.07 -41.87 71.25
C GLY A 303 -32.80 -41.59 72.74
N PHE A 304 -32.00 -40.58 73.06
CA PHE A 304 -31.76 -40.16 74.45
C PHE A 304 -33.05 -39.72 75.16
N ILE A 305 -33.88 -38.93 74.49
CA ILE A 305 -35.17 -38.47 75.03
C ILE A 305 -36.08 -39.67 75.32
N ALA A 306 -36.18 -40.63 74.39
CA ALA A 306 -37.01 -41.82 74.57
C ALA A 306 -36.54 -42.70 75.75
N ILE A 307 -35.23 -42.91 75.90
CA ILE A 307 -34.65 -43.64 77.03
C ILE A 307 -34.94 -42.90 78.34
N SER A 308 -34.73 -41.59 78.38
CA SER A 308 -35.01 -40.77 79.57
C SER A 308 -36.49 -40.81 79.96
N MET A 309 -37.41 -40.75 79.00
CA MET A 309 -38.85 -40.89 79.27
C MET A 309 -39.20 -42.29 79.77
N ALA A 310 -38.60 -43.34 79.21
CA ALA A 310 -38.81 -44.71 79.67
C ALA A 310 -38.36 -44.89 81.13
N PHE A 311 -37.17 -44.39 81.49
CA PHE A 311 -36.69 -44.38 82.88
C PHE A 311 -37.62 -43.58 83.81
N TYR A 312 -38.11 -42.43 83.37
CA TYR A 312 -39.05 -41.61 84.14
C TYR A 312 -40.39 -42.33 84.38
N VAL A 313 -40.95 -42.99 83.36
CA VAL A 313 -42.19 -43.79 83.47
C VAL A 313 -41.99 -45.02 84.35
N SER A 314 -40.84 -45.70 84.26
CA SER A 314 -40.48 -46.82 85.15
C SER A 314 -40.26 -46.39 86.60
N SER A 315 -39.76 -45.17 86.83
CA SER A 315 -39.63 -44.57 88.17
C SER A 315 -40.98 -44.27 88.82
N ILE A 316 -42.02 -43.99 88.04
CA ILE A 316 -43.38 -43.71 88.55
C ILE A 316 -44.14 -45.01 88.87
N SER A 317 -43.80 -46.13 88.19
CA SER A 317 -44.44 -47.44 88.39
C SER A 317 -43.86 -48.27 89.55
N GLY A 318 -42.94 -47.70 90.34
CA GLY A 318 -42.31 -48.32 91.50
C GLY A 318 -43.02 -48.14 92.85
N PHE A 319 -44.28 -47.68 92.90
CA PHE A 319 -45.04 -47.61 94.17
C PHE A 319 -45.73 -48.94 94.48
N LYS A 320 -45.00 -49.85 95.16
CA LYS A 320 -45.58 -50.99 95.87
C LYS A 320 -46.36 -50.48 97.10
N LEU A 321 -47.69 -50.55 97.06
CA LEU A 321 -48.52 -50.60 98.27
C LEU A 321 -48.28 -51.94 98.96
N THR A 322 -47.40 -51.96 99.96
CA THR A 322 -47.28 -53.09 100.89
C THR A 322 -48.28 -52.92 102.03
N GLY A 323 -49.29 -53.80 102.05
CA GLY A 323 -49.66 -54.60 103.24
C GLY A 323 -50.76 -54.07 104.18
N GLN A 324 -51.84 -54.85 104.30
CA GLN A 324 -52.45 -55.36 105.55
C GLN A 324 -53.63 -56.30 105.15
N HIS A 325 -53.52 -57.63 105.23
CA HIS A 325 -53.85 -58.53 106.37
C HIS A 325 -55.26 -58.39 106.95
N GLY A 326 -56.04 -59.48 106.91
CA GLY A 326 -57.09 -59.77 107.89
C GLY A 326 -58.37 -60.42 107.36
N VAL A 327 -58.48 -61.74 107.56
CA VAL A 327 -59.68 -62.62 107.70
C VAL A 327 -60.73 -62.63 106.60
#